data_AF-A0A0B1ST50-F1
#
_entry.id   AF-A0A0B1ST50-F1
#
_cell.length_a   1.000
_cell.length_b   1.000
_cell.length_c   1.000
_cell.angle_alpha   90.00
_cell.angle_beta   90.00
_cell.angle_gamma   90.00
#
_symmetry.space_group_name_H-M   'P 1'
#
loop_
_entity.id
_entity.type
_entity.pdbx_description
1 polymer ?
#
loop_
_entity_poly.entity_id
_entity_poly.type
_entity_poly.pdbx_seq_one_letter_code
_entity_poly.pdbx_strand_id
1 'polypeptide(L)'
;MRAIENRMPTAQYEFEVKGKLQALAAEIGEVKTMLGEVLKRIPPPQQSGEIEFNFVRQEEVDRIRKQKGSNKNLFALALEQKVYADLQSDLLLPVDERTSTDRVQFIKDCVFKYYQVPQNHQLDVWRSVRESLNSRTRRERKALRDSGRSQNSNNAEATASNNNENYVDPYDADFIGE
;
A
#
# COMPACT_ATOMS: atom_id res chain seq x y z
N MET A 1 -31.75 -4.26 -55.72
CA MET A 1 -31.65 -3.31 -54.59
C MET A 1 -32.70 -3.71 -53.57
N ARG A 2 -32.30 -3.99 -52.31
CA ARG A 2 -33.23 -4.40 -51.24
C ARG A 2 -33.94 -3.14 -50.71
N ALA A 3 -35.25 -3.06 -50.87
CA ALA A 3 -36.06 -2.01 -50.29
C ALA A 3 -36.06 -2.16 -48.77
N ILE A 4 -35.64 -1.11 -48.07
CA ILE A 4 -35.80 -0.99 -46.63
C ILE A 4 -37.26 -0.62 -46.42
N GLU A 5 -38.08 -1.60 -46.06
CA GLU A 5 -39.46 -1.35 -45.62
C GLU A 5 -39.41 -0.52 -44.33
N ASN A 6 -39.67 0.78 -44.45
CA ASN A 6 -40.05 1.63 -43.33
C ASN A 6 -41.42 1.17 -42.80
N ARG A 7 -41.42 0.14 -41.95
CA ARG A 7 -42.57 -0.19 -41.11
C ARG A 7 -42.85 1.02 -40.22
N MET A 8 -43.89 1.79 -40.53
CA MET A 8 -44.40 2.81 -39.62
C MET A 8 -44.70 2.17 -38.25
N PRO A 9 -44.33 2.80 -37.14
CA PRO A 9 -44.76 2.36 -35.83
C PRO A 9 -46.29 2.41 -35.79
N THR A 10 -46.94 1.29 -35.51
CA THR A 10 -48.39 1.25 -35.32
C THR A 10 -48.75 2.05 -34.06
N ALA A 11 -49.94 2.68 -34.02
CA ALA A 11 -50.40 3.46 -32.87
C ALA A 11 -50.33 2.69 -31.54
N GLN A 12 -50.46 1.36 -31.61
CA GLN A 12 -50.27 0.43 -30.50
C GLN A 12 -48.82 0.41 -29.96
N TYR A 13 -47.84 0.39 -30.85
CA TYR A 13 -46.42 0.44 -30.49
C TYR A 13 -46.07 1.80 -29.85
N GLU A 14 -46.59 2.90 -30.39
CA GLU A 14 -46.36 4.23 -29.79
C GLU A 14 -46.98 4.35 -28.40
N PHE A 15 -48.18 3.78 -28.20
CA PHE A 15 -48.83 3.75 -26.90
C PHE A 15 -48.03 2.93 -25.88
N GLU A 16 -47.54 1.76 -26.28
CA GLU A 16 -46.73 0.90 -25.43
C GLU A 16 -45.38 1.55 -25.06
N VAL A 17 -44.73 2.22 -26.02
CA VAL A 17 -43.48 2.96 -25.78
C VAL A 17 -43.71 4.14 -24.84
N LYS A 18 -44.80 4.90 -25.00
CA LYS A 18 -45.16 6.00 -24.09
C LYS A 18 -45.44 5.50 -22.68
N GLY A 19 -46.17 4.38 -22.55
CA GLY A 19 -46.43 3.75 -21.26
C GLY A 19 -45.15 3.30 -20.57
N LYS A 20 -44.22 2.67 -21.31
CA LYS A 20 -42.90 2.26 -20.80
C LYS A 20 -42.05 3.46 -20.38
N LEU A 21 -42.06 4.55 -21.15
CA LEU A 21 -41.34 5.79 -20.81
C LEU A 21 -41.88 6.45 -19.53
N GLN A 22 -43.20 6.46 -19.35
CA GLN A 22 -43.83 6.97 -18.12
C GLN A 22 -43.48 6.12 -16.90
N ALA A 23 -43.52 4.79 -17.03
CA ALA A 23 -43.11 3.88 -15.96
C ALA A 23 -41.63 4.09 -15.58
N LEU A 24 -40.75 4.19 -16.57
CA LEU A 24 -39.33 4.45 -16.34
C LEU A 24 -39.09 5.82 -15.66
N ALA A 25 -39.84 6.86 -16.05
CA ALA A 25 -39.74 8.17 -15.42
C ALA A 25 -40.19 8.14 -13.94
N ALA A 26 -41.23 7.35 -13.63
CA ALA A 26 -41.68 7.13 -12.26
C ALA A 26 -40.62 6.40 -11.42
N GLU A 27 -40.04 5.31 -11.94
CA GLU A 27 -38.96 4.56 -11.27
C GLU A 27 -37.73 5.45 -11.01
N ILE A 28 -37.33 6.27 -11.99
CA ILE A 28 -36.24 7.24 -11.80
C ILE A 28 -36.57 8.25 -10.70
N GLY A 29 -37.84 8.67 -10.59
CA GLY A 29 -38.32 9.54 -9.52
C GLY A 29 -38.21 8.90 -8.14
N GLU A 30 -38.59 7.63 -8.01
CA GLU A 30 -38.45 6.86 -6.77
C GLU A 30 -36.97 6.66 -6.39
N VAL A 31 -36.13 6.30 -7.35
CA VAL A 31 -34.68 6.14 -7.12
C VAL A 31 -34.05 7.45 -6.66
N LYS A 32 -34.41 8.58 -7.26
CA LYS A 32 -33.94 9.91 -6.81
C LYS A 32 -34.40 10.23 -5.39
N THR A 33 -35.62 9.85 -5.03
CA THR A 33 -36.17 10.07 -3.69
C THR A 33 -35.45 9.21 -2.66
N MET A 34 -35.27 7.91 -2.94
CA MET A 34 -34.49 7.02 -2.09
C MET A 34 -33.04 7.50 -1.93
N LEU A 35 -32.41 7.96 -3.02
CA LEU A 35 -31.06 8.51 -2.97
C LEU A 35 -31.00 9.77 -2.09
N GLY A 36 -31.99 10.66 -2.19
CA GLY A 36 -32.09 11.84 -1.32
C GLY A 36 -32.23 11.46 0.16
N GLU A 37 -33.07 10.48 0.47
CA GLU A 37 -33.24 9.97 1.85
C GLU A 37 -31.99 9.27 2.38
N VAL A 38 -31.27 8.53 1.54
CA VAL A 38 -29.98 7.93 1.89
C VAL A 38 -28.93 9.02 2.15
N LEU A 39 -28.83 10.02 1.26
CA LEU A 39 -27.88 11.13 1.42
C LEU A 39 -28.15 11.94 2.70
N LYS A 40 -29.42 12.15 3.09
CA LYS A 40 -29.78 12.79 4.37
C LYS A 40 -29.31 12.01 5.60
N ARG A 41 -29.17 10.69 5.49
CA ARG A 41 -28.74 9.80 6.58
C ARG A 41 -27.23 9.59 6.62
N ILE A 42 -26.51 9.96 5.55
CA ILE A 42 -25.06 9.92 5.54
C ILE A 42 -24.56 11.16 6.29
N PRO A 43 -23.78 11.01 7.38
CA PRO A 43 -23.19 12.15 8.04
C PRO A 43 -22.35 12.95 7.04
N PRO A 44 -22.37 14.30 7.10
CA PRO A 44 -21.57 15.12 6.19
C PRO A 44 -20.11 14.65 6.23
N PRO A 45 -19.39 14.69 5.09
CA PRO A 45 -17.98 14.31 5.07
C PRO A 45 -17.27 15.12 6.15
N GLN A 46 -16.84 14.41 7.19
CA GLN A 46 -16.18 15.05 8.32
C GLN A 46 -15.00 15.81 7.75
N GLN A 47 -14.88 17.09 8.12
CA GLN A 47 -13.73 17.92 7.81
C GLN A 47 -12.52 17.30 8.54
N SER A 48 -11.94 16.25 7.95
CA SER A 48 -10.63 15.75 8.33
C SER A 48 -9.70 16.94 8.16
N GLY A 49 -9.03 17.35 9.25
CA GLY A 49 -8.22 18.55 9.32
C GLY A 49 -7.35 18.78 8.09
N GLU A 50 -7.11 20.05 7.78
CA GLU A 50 -6.24 20.42 6.67
C GLU A 50 -4.87 19.75 6.87
N ILE A 51 -4.48 18.88 5.93
CA ILE A 51 -3.21 18.17 6.02
C ILE A 51 -2.16 19.14 5.53
N GLU A 52 -1.19 19.44 6.38
CA GLU A 52 -0.02 20.20 5.99
C GLU A 52 0.92 19.30 5.17
N PHE A 53 1.05 19.59 3.87
CA PHE A 53 1.87 18.83 2.93
C PHE A 53 3.36 19.21 3.00
N ASN A 54 3.91 19.29 4.21
CA ASN A 54 5.29 19.73 4.46
C ASN A 54 6.34 18.69 4.01
N PHE A 55 6.00 17.40 4.04
CA PHE A 55 6.94 16.32 3.71
C PHE A 55 6.83 15.84 2.26
N VAL A 56 5.61 15.74 1.73
CA VAL A 56 5.32 15.22 0.39
C VAL A 56 4.23 16.09 -0.22
N ARG A 57 4.43 16.51 -1.48
CA ARG A 57 3.44 17.33 -2.20
C ARG A 57 2.14 16.55 -2.39
N GLN A 58 1.01 17.24 -2.32
CA GLN A 58 -0.31 16.63 -2.51
C GLN A 58 -0.43 15.84 -3.81
N GLU A 59 0.11 16.35 -4.92
CA GLU A 59 0.10 15.67 -6.23
C GLU A 59 0.77 14.29 -6.21
N GLU A 60 1.82 14.14 -5.40
CA GLU A 60 2.50 12.85 -5.25
C GLU A 60 1.68 11.89 -4.40
N VAL A 61 1.04 12.38 -3.33
CA VAL A 61 0.13 11.57 -2.52
C VAL A 61 -1.04 11.07 -3.35
N ASP A 62 -1.62 11.93 -4.19
CA ASP A 62 -2.68 11.57 -5.14
C ASP A 62 -2.21 10.51 -6.13
N ARG A 63 -0.99 10.64 -6.64
CA ARG A 63 -0.38 9.66 -7.56
C ARG A 63 -0.20 8.30 -6.89
N ILE A 64 0.32 8.29 -5.66
CA ILE A 64 0.50 7.06 -4.87
C ILE A 64 -0.87 6.41 -4.63
N ARG A 65 -1.89 7.18 -4.26
CA ARG A 65 -3.25 6.66 -4.11
C ARG A 65 -3.78 6.03 -5.38
N LYS A 66 -3.65 6.70 -6.53
CA LYS A 66 -4.10 6.17 -7.82
C LYS A 66 -3.39 4.85 -8.15
N GLN A 67 -2.11 4.73 -7.84
CA GLN A 67 -1.34 3.52 -8.12
C GLN A 67 -1.67 2.36 -7.18
N LYS A 68 -1.89 2.62 -5.88
CA LYS A 68 -2.14 1.56 -4.88
C LYS A 68 -3.62 1.22 -4.71
N GLY A 69 -4.51 2.03 -5.27
CA GLY A 69 -5.95 1.79 -5.31
C GLY A 69 -6.59 1.79 -3.92
N SER A 70 -7.45 0.79 -3.67
CA SER A 70 -8.23 0.65 -2.44
C SER A 70 -7.43 0.13 -1.23
N ASN A 71 -6.18 -0.29 -1.42
CA ASN A 71 -5.38 -0.87 -0.35
C ASN A 71 -4.63 0.20 0.47
N LYS A 72 -5.25 0.62 1.56
CA LYS A 72 -4.71 1.59 2.54
C LYS A 72 -3.34 1.21 3.11
N ASN A 73 -3.06 -0.08 3.30
CA ASN A 73 -1.80 -0.54 3.88
C ASN A 73 -0.66 -0.40 2.86
N LEU A 74 -0.91 -0.73 1.60
CA LEU A 74 0.07 -0.53 0.51
C LEU A 74 0.30 0.94 0.22
N PHE A 75 -0.75 1.76 0.32
CA PHE A 75 -0.64 3.21 0.24
C PHE A 75 0.27 3.76 1.34
N ALA A 76 0.04 3.37 2.59
CA ALA A 76 0.86 3.83 3.72
C ALA A 76 2.33 3.43 3.58
N LEU A 77 2.61 2.19 3.12
CA LEU A 77 3.97 1.73 2.87
C LEU A 77 4.68 2.53 1.77
N ALA A 78 3.99 2.85 0.68
CA ALA A 78 4.55 3.64 -0.40
C ALA A 78 4.75 5.11 -0.01
N LEU A 79 3.81 5.66 0.76
CA LEU A 79 3.93 7.01 1.29
C LEU A 79 5.08 7.11 2.30
N GLU A 80 5.26 6.12 3.17
CA GLU A 80 6.36 6.06 4.14
C GLU A 80 7.73 6.18 3.45
N GLN A 81 7.95 5.45 2.35
CA GLN A 81 9.20 5.53 1.60
C GLN A 81 9.51 6.95 1.07
N LYS A 82 8.48 7.72 0.74
CA LYS A 82 8.62 9.09 0.27
C LYS A 82 8.82 10.07 1.42
N VAL A 83 8.02 9.96 2.47
CA VAL A 83 8.07 10.84 3.66
C VAL A 83 9.41 10.75 4.38
N TYR A 84 10.04 9.59 4.36
CA TYR A 84 11.33 9.35 5.01
C TYR A 84 12.49 9.19 4.01
N ALA A 85 12.36 9.68 2.79
CA ALA A 85 13.45 9.64 1.80
C ALA A 85 14.77 10.17 2.40
N ASP A 86 14.69 11.25 3.16
CA ASP A 86 15.83 11.95 3.78
C ASP A 86 16.29 11.35 5.12
N LEU A 87 15.50 10.44 5.73
CA LEU A 87 15.80 9.88 7.06
C LEU A 87 15.57 8.37 7.09
N GLN A 88 16.43 7.64 6.37
CA GLN A 88 16.35 6.19 6.25
C GLN A 88 16.59 5.44 7.57
N SER A 89 17.36 6.03 8.50
CA SER A 89 17.63 5.46 9.82
C SER A 89 16.35 5.23 10.63
N ASP A 90 15.37 6.15 10.54
CA ASP A 90 14.10 6.05 11.26
C ASP A 90 13.19 4.94 10.68
N LEU A 91 13.34 4.53 9.41
CA LEU A 91 12.56 3.42 8.85
C LEU A 91 12.90 2.08 9.49
N LEU A 92 14.12 1.96 10.02
CA LEU A 92 14.56 0.78 10.72
C LEU A 92 13.96 0.72 12.12
N LEU A 93 13.33 1.77 12.65
CA LEU A 93 12.67 1.75 13.95
C LEU A 93 11.18 1.38 13.80
N PRO A 94 10.61 0.62 14.76
CA PRO A 94 9.17 0.41 14.80
C PRO A 94 8.47 1.76 14.98
N VAL A 95 7.25 1.87 14.46
CA VAL A 95 6.52 3.14 14.35
C VAL A 95 6.45 3.91 15.67
N ASP A 96 6.27 3.21 16.78
CA ASP A 96 6.12 3.82 18.11
C ASP A 96 7.46 4.29 18.74
N GLU A 97 8.60 3.87 18.20
CA GLU A 97 9.95 4.25 18.66
C GLU A 97 10.62 5.29 17.75
N ARG A 98 9.91 5.80 16.73
CA ARG A 98 10.49 6.76 15.79
C ARG A 98 10.61 8.14 16.42
N THR A 99 11.75 8.77 16.20
CA THR A 99 12.02 10.15 16.62
C THR A 99 11.09 11.14 15.91
N SER A 100 10.75 10.86 14.64
CA SER A 100 9.93 11.73 13.80
C SER A 100 8.42 11.48 13.96
N THR A 101 7.84 11.91 15.09
CA THR A 101 6.39 11.76 15.35
C THR A 101 5.53 12.47 14.31
N ASP A 102 5.98 13.62 13.79
CA ASP A 102 5.24 14.45 12.84
C ASP A 102 5.05 13.74 11.50
N ARG A 103 6.07 13.00 11.06
CA ARG A 103 6.01 12.17 9.84
C ARG A 103 5.03 11.02 9.99
N VAL A 104 4.98 10.39 11.16
CA VAL A 104 4.01 9.33 11.46
C VAL A 104 2.59 9.90 11.46
N GLN A 105 2.39 11.06 12.06
CA GLN A 105 1.10 11.74 12.10
C GLN A 105 0.65 12.15 10.70
N PHE A 106 1.55 12.69 9.87
CA PHE A 106 1.28 13.00 8.46
C PHE A 106 0.79 11.78 7.66
N ILE A 107 1.45 10.62 7.81
CA ILE A 107 1.02 9.38 7.14
C ILE A 107 -0.38 8.96 7.63
N LYS A 108 -0.62 9.04 8.94
CA LYS A 108 -1.92 8.71 9.55
C LYS A 108 -3.04 9.60 9.00
N ASP A 109 -2.82 10.90 8.95
CA ASP A 109 -3.80 11.87 8.46
C ASP A 109 -4.06 11.67 6.96
N CYS A 110 -3.00 11.39 6.17
CA CYS A 110 -3.15 11.03 4.76
C CYS A 110 -4.03 9.79 4.60
N VAL A 111 -3.79 8.72 5.36
CA VAL A 111 -4.63 7.51 5.28
C VAL A 111 -6.09 7.85 5.58
N PHE A 112 -6.35 8.60 6.66
CA PHE A 112 -7.72 8.89 7.08
C PHE A 112 -8.46 9.79 6.09
N LYS A 113 -7.82 10.86 5.60
CA LYS A 113 -8.43 11.77 4.63
C LYS A 113 -8.68 11.11 3.29
N TYR A 114 -7.68 10.40 2.76
CA TYR A 114 -7.79 9.81 1.44
C TYR A 114 -8.77 8.63 1.43
N TYR A 115 -8.74 7.75 2.44
CA TYR A 115 -9.67 6.62 2.52
C TYR A 115 -11.00 6.95 3.22
N GLN A 116 -11.25 8.22 3.54
CA GLN A 116 -12.48 8.71 4.18
C GLN A 116 -12.85 7.88 5.41
N VAL A 117 -11.86 7.62 6.27
CA VAL A 117 -12.01 6.72 7.41
C VAL A 117 -12.84 7.40 8.51
N PRO A 118 -14.01 6.85 8.88
CA PRO A 118 -14.83 7.41 9.94
C PRO A 118 -14.11 7.40 11.29
N GLN A 119 -14.32 8.40 12.13
CA GLN A 119 -13.61 8.57 13.40
C GLN A 119 -13.69 7.34 14.32
N ASN A 120 -14.82 6.65 14.35
CA ASN A 120 -15.02 5.42 15.12
C ASN A 120 -14.18 4.22 14.61
N HIS A 121 -13.73 4.24 13.36
CA HIS A 121 -12.89 3.21 12.74
C HIS A 121 -11.42 3.62 12.59
N GLN A 122 -11.07 4.87 12.90
CA GLN A 122 -9.71 5.37 12.75
C GLN A 122 -8.69 4.56 13.54
N LEU A 123 -9.02 4.15 14.77
CA LEU A 123 -8.13 3.34 15.61
C LEU A 123 -7.83 1.97 14.99
N ASP A 124 -8.85 1.25 14.52
CA ASP A 124 -8.68 -0.07 13.92
C ASP A 124 -7.92 0.00 12.60
N VAL A 125 -8.26 0.99 11.77
CA VAL A 125 -7.55 1.24 10.51
C VAL A 125 -6.10 1.57 10.78
N TRP A 126 -5.82 2.46 11.73
CA TRP A 126 -4.46 2.82 12.09
C TRP A 126 -3.67 1.65 12.66
N ARG A 127 -4.30 0.80 13.48
CA ARG A 127 -3.67 -0.43 13.99
C ARG A 127 -3.23 -1.35 12.85
N SER A 128 -4.08 -1.55 11.84
CA SER A 128 -3.75 -2.36 10.66
C SER A 128 -2.62 -1.76 9.82
N VAL A 129 -2.64 -0.44 9.62
CA VAL A 129 -1.58 0.28 8.91
C VAL A 129 -0.26 0.18 9.67
N ARG A 130 -0.26 0.48 10.96
CA ARG A 130 0.90 0.40 11.85
C ARG A 130 1.52 -1.00 11.82
N GLU A 131 0.71 -2.05 11.90
CA GLU A 131 1.22 -3.42 11.83
C GLU A 131 1.89 -3.71 10.47
N SER A 132 1.34 -3.17 9.38
CA SER A 132 1.94 -3.30 8.05
C SER A 132 3.30 -2.58 7.97
N LEU A 133 3.42 -1.38 8.54
CA LEU A 133 4.68 -0.63 8.62
C LEU A 133 5.72 -1.37 9.47
N ASN A 134 5.33 -1.83 10.66
CA ASN A 134 6.20 -2.60 11.55
C ASN A 134 6.63 -3.93 10.92
N SER A 135 5.74 -4.61 10.20
CA SER A 135 6.05 -5.83 9.45
C SER A 135 7.10 -5.58 8.37
N ARG A 136 7.02 -4.45 7.64
CA ARG A 136 8.09 -4.03 6.72
C ARG A 136 9.41 -3.83 7.47
N THR A 137 9.42 -3.05 8.56
CA THR A 137 10.64 -2.82 9.36
C THR A 137 11.28 -4.13 9.83
N ARG A 138 10.48 -5.10 10.30
CA ARG A 138 10.99 -6.43 10.69
C ARG A 138 11.62 -7.18 9.52
N ARG A 139 11.00 -7.15 8.34
CA ARG A 139 11.56 -7.76 7.12
C ARG A 139 12.86 -7.10 6.70
N GLU A 140 12.94 -5.78 6.76
CA GLU A 140 14.14 -5.01 6.42
C GLU A 140 15.31 -5.37 7.34
N ARG A 141 15.08 -5.36 8.66
CA ARG A 141 16.08 -5.76 9.65
C ARG A 141 16.56 -7.21 9.45
N LYS A 142 15.63 -8.12 9.12
CA LYS A 142 15.97 -9.51 8.80
C LYS A 142 16.85 -9.59 7.55
N ALA A 143 16.48 -8.89 6.48
CA ALA A 143 17.25 -8.86 5.24
C ALA A 143 18.67 -8.35 5.46
N LEU A 144 18.85 -7.26 6.21
CA LEU A 144 20.17 -6.73 6.54
C LEU A 144 21.04 -7.74 7.31
N ARG A 145 20.46 -8.46 8.27
CA ARG A 145 21.17 -9.51 9.01
C ARG A 145 21.55 -10.70 8.13
N ASP A 146 20.64 -11.13 7.25
CA ASP A 146 20.86 -12.28 6.38
C ASP A 146 21.92 -11.93 5.32
N SER A 147 21.91 -10.72 4.76
CA SER A 147 22.97 -10.22 3.86
C SER A 147 24.35 -10.15 4.53
N GLY A 148 24.42 -9.67 5.78
CA GLY A 148 25.68 -9.66 6.54
C GLY A 148 26.21 -11.07 6.85
N ARG A 149 25.31 -12.04 7.06
CA ARG A 149 25.68 -13.43 7.29
C ARG A 149 26.23 -14.12 6.03
N SER A 150 25.66 -13.83 4.86
CA SER A 150 26.15 -14.36 3.58
C SER A 150 27.51 -13.78 3.16
N GLN A 151 27.83 -12.53 3.53
CA GLN A 151 29.17 -11.98 3.29
C GLN A 151 30.23 -12.60 4.20
N ASN A 152 29.88 -12.87 5.47
CA ASN A 152 30.81 -13.52 6.40
C ASN A 152 31.05 -15.00 6.10
N SER A 153 30.06 -15.74 5.57
CA SER A 153 30.28 -17.13 5.14
C SER A 153 31.22 -17.22 3.94
N ASN A 154 31.09 -16.32 2.96
CA ASN A 154 31.94 -16.30 1.78
C ASN A 154 33.39 -15.90 2.10
N ASN A 155 33.59 -15.02 3.09
CA ASN A 155 34.94 -14.69 3.57
C ASN A 155 35.57 -15.81 4.41
N ALA A 156 34.79 -16.52 5.22
CA ALA A 156 35.30 -17.65 6.01
C ALA A 156 35.78 -18.81 5.13
N GLU A 157 35.08 -19.09 4.02
CA GLU A 157 35.44 -20.14 3.06
C GLU A 157 36.68 -19.75 2.23
N ALA A 158 36.85 -18.47 1.88
CA ALA A 158 38.05 -17.96 1.22
C ALA A 158 39.31 -17.99 2.11
N THR A 159 39.16 -17.81 3.43
CA THR A 159 40.28 -17.95 4.38
C THR A 159 40.64 -19.41 4.69
N ALA A 160 39.71 -20.36 4.53
CA ALA A 160 39.99 -21.78 4.77
C ALA A 160 40.78 -22.45 3.63
N SER A 161 40.65 -21.96 2.39
CA SER A 161 41.40 -22.47 1.24
C SER A 161 42.85 -21.99 1.14
N ASN A 162 43.30 -21.05 1.98
CA ASN A 162 44.64 -20.44 1.85
C ASN A 162 45.67 -20.87 2.92
N ASN A 163 45.32 -21.81 3.80
CA ASN A 163 46.19 -22.27 4.90
C ASN A 163 46.57 -23.76 4.80
N ASN A 164 46.58 -24.33 3.59
CA ASN A 164 46.97 -25.73 3.39
C ASN A 164 48.28 -25.88 2.60
N GLU A 165 49.34 -25.18 3.04
CA GLU A 165 50.73 -25.54 2.73
C GLU A 165 51.58 -25.37 3.99
N ASN A 166 52.36 -26.41 4.30
CA ASN A 166 53.25 -26.58 5.48
C ASN A 166 52.66 -27.17 6.76
N TYR A 167 52.01 -28.34 6.67
CA TYR A 167 52.16 -29.34 7.73
C TYR A 167 53.30 -30.28 7.35
N VAL A 168 54.49 -30.05 7.91
CA VAL A 168 55.62 -30.99 7.84
C VAL A 168 55.40 -31.99 8.97
N ASP A 169 55.15 -33.25 8.60
CA ASP A 169 55.05 -34.38 9.51
C ASP A 169 56.40 -34.61 10.22
N PRO A 170 56.48 -34.57 11.56
CA PRO A 170 57.74 -34.60 12.29
C PRO A 170 58.31 -36.01 12.57
N TYR A 171 57.80 -37.08 11.96
CA TYR A 171 58.21 -38.47 12.28
C TYR A 171 58.99 -39.23 11.19
N ASP A 172 59.47 -38.57 10.14
CA ASP A 172 60.09 -39.23 8.98
C ASP A 172 61.60 -38.95 8.80
N ALA A 173 62.36 -39.00 9.90
CA ALA A 173 63.83 -39.01 9.83
C ALA A 173 64.41 -39.93 10.91
N ASP A 174 64.80 -41.15 10.51
CA ASP A 174 66.20 -41.63 10.61
C ASP A 174 66.28 -43.16 10.42
N PHE A 175 66.53 -43.56 9.17
CA PHE A 175 67.15 -44.84 8.82
C PHE A 175 68.50 -44.54 8.16
N ILE A 176 69.59 -44.63 8.93
CA ILE A 176 70.97 -44.85 8.45
C ILE A 176 71.60 -45.76 9.52
N GLY A 177 72.12 -46.97 9.27
CA GLY A 177 72.66 -47.51 8.04
C GLY A 177 74.19 -47.50 8.09
N GLU A 178 74.79 -48.29 9.00
CA GLU A 178 76.16 -48.85 8.91
C GLU A 178 76.22 -50.18 9.68
#